data_AF-A0A3D5FK79-F1
#
_entry.id   AF-A0A3D5FK79-F1
#
_cell.length_a   1.000
_cell.length_b   1.000
_cell.length_c   1.000
_cell.angle_alpha   90.00
_cell.angle_beta   90.00
_cell.angle_gamma   90.00
#
_symmetry.space_group_name_H-M   'P 1'
#
loop_
_entity.id
_entity.type
_entity.pdbx_description
1 polymer ?
#
loop_
_entity_poly.entity_id
_entity_poly.type
_entity_poly.pdbx_seq_one_letter_code
_entity_poly.pdbx_strand_id
1 'polypeptide(L)'
;MNLVLFTEAEIRSPLPRHDARAKHILEILRFGVGDAVDVGVINGPAGKATIVEIGESGLVLDYDLTRQPSPLYPVSMIIGLPRPPSSRRILGDLTSMGVQQMHFVATDKGEKSYLRSRLWAEGEFERLLREGAQQAFSTYLPDVRVHAGLEDCFEHLVAPTDRVALDNYEAALRLQQFDPTTDHCTLAVGSERGWSARERDLLREAGFQLMGMGTRVLKTETACIAGLAVVLGKLQRP
;
A
#
# COMPACT_ATOMS: atom_id res chain seq x y z
N MET A 1 -11.68 -15.27 5.93
CA MET A 1 -10.50 -15.53 6.78
C MET A 1 -9.37 -14.72 6.19
N ASN A 2 -8.59 -14.01 7.01
CA ASN A 2 -7.42 -13.25 6.53
C ASN A 2 -6.15 -14.05 6.85
N LEU A 3 -5.08 -13.78 6.11
CA LEU A 3 -3.75 -14.28 6.44
C LEU A 3 -3.30 -13.71 7.79
N VAL A 4 -2.63 -14.51 8.62
CA VAL A 4 -1.99 -14.03 9.86
C VAL A 4 -0.50 -13.82 9.60
N LEU A 5 -0.03 -12.58 9.72
CA LEU A 5 1.37 -12.24 9.47
C LEU A 5 2.22 -12.36 10.74
N PHE A 6 3.43 -12.87 10.55
CA PHE A 6 4.47 -13.01 11.56
C PHE A 6 5.77 -12.39 11.06
N THR A 7 6.61 -11.94 11.98
CA THR A 7 8.03 -11.72 11.71
C THR A 7 8.80 -13.04 11.81
N GLU A 8 9.99 -13.09 11.23
CA GLU A 8 10.89 -14.26 11.28
C GLU A 8 11.26 -14.69 12.72
N ALA A 9 11.27 -13.74 13.66
CA ALA A 9 11.52 -14.06 15.07
C ALA A 9 10.31 -14.71 15.75
N GLU A 10 9.09 -14.29 15.37
CA GLU A 10 7.86 -14.75 16.02
C GLU A 10 7.52 -16.21 15.70
N ILE A 11 7.87 -16.71 14.51
CA ILE A 11 7.61 -18.11 14.13
C ILE A 11 8.40 -19.13 14.96
N ARG A 12 9.36 -18.68 15.78
CA ARG A 12 10.22 -19.52 16.63
C ARG A 12 9.76 -19.56 18.08
N SER A 13 8.62 -18.97 18.39
CA SER A 13 8.10 -18.87 19.76
C SER A 13 6.58 -19.03 19.78
N PRO A 14 6.00 -19.45 20.92
CA PRO A 14 4.55 -19.50 21.05
C PRO A 14 3.94 -18.11 20.83
N LEU A 15 2.83 -18.05 20.10
CA LEU A 15 2.06 -16.82 19.91
C LEU A 15 1.36 -16.48 21.24
N PRO A 16 1.70 -15.36 21.91
CA PRO A 16 1.19 -15.07 23.24
C PRO A 16 -0.34 -15.01 23.27
N ARG A 17 -0.96 -15.56 24.33
CA ARG A 17 -2.42 -15.64 24.45
C ARG A 17 -3.11 -14.27 24.40
N HIS A 18 -2.41 -13.22 24.85
CA HIS A 18 -2.94 -11.85 24.85
C HIS A 18 -2.75 -11.11 23.51
N ASP A 19 -1.99 -11.68 22.58
CA ASP A 19 -1.81 -11.14 21.23
C ASP A 19 -3.16 -11.08 20.51
N ALA A 20 -3.37 -10.01 19.73
CA ALA A 20 -4.61 -9.83 18.98
C ALA A 20 -4.86 -10.97 17.98
N ARG A 21 -3.79 -11.55 17.40
CA ARG A 21 -3.86 -12.70 16.50
C ARG A 21 -4.34 -13.95 17.24
N ALA A 22 -3.81 -14.23 18.43
CA ALA A 22 -4.23 -15.37 19.25
C ALA A 22 -5.71 -15.25 19.64
N LYS A 23 -6.13 -14.08 20.12
CA LYS A 23 -7.55 -13.82 20.44
C LYS A 23 -8.44 -13.99 19.22
N HIS A 24 -8.02 -13.50 18.05
CA HIS A 24 -8.77 -13.70 16.82
C HIS A 24 -8.95 -15.18 16.48
N ILE A 25 -7.87 -15.97 16.57
CA ILE A 25 -7.90 -17.42 16.31
C ILE A 25 -8.84 -18.15 17.30
N LEU A 26 -8.71 -17.87 18.60
CA LEU A 26 -9.45 -18.59 19.64
C LEU A 26 -10.89 -18.11 19.83
N GLU A 27 -11.16 -16.81 19.75
CA GLU A 27 -12.45 -16.23 20.13
C GLU A 27 -13.34 -15.95 18.92
N ILE A 28 -12.75 -15.51 17.81
CA ILE A 28 -13.49 -15.14 16.59
C ILE A 28 -13.60 -16.33 15.64
N LEU A 29 -12.47 -16.98 15.32
CA LEU A 29 -12.47 -18.18 14.46
C LEU A 29 -12.89 -19.44 15.23
N ARG A 30 -12.71 -19.43 16.56
CA ARG A 30 -13.02 -20.56 17.47
C ARG A 30 -12.26 -21.84 17.13
N PHE A 31 -11.02 -21.69 16.69
CA PHE A 31 -10.14 -22.80 16.35
C PHE A 31 -9.46 -23.37 17.61
N GLY A 32 -9.22 -24.68 17.59
CA GLY A 32 -8.57 -25.45 18.64
C GLY A 32 -7.36 -26.24 18.15
N VAL A 33 -6.82 -27.10 19.02
CA VAL A 33 -5.69 -27.98 18.67
C VAL A 33 -6.09 -28.88 17.49
N GLY A 34 -5.23 -28.92 16.47
CA GLY A 34 -5.44 -29.63 15.21
C GLY A 34 -6.01 -28.77 14.07
N ASP A 35 -6.58 -27.61 14.36
CA ASP A 35 -7.05 -26.68 13.33
C ASP A 35 -5.88 -25.91 12.68
N ALA A 36 -6.04 -25.57 11.40
CA ALA A 36 -5.04 -24.87 10.62
C ALA A 36 -5.49 -23.46 10.21
N VAL A 37 -4.57 -22.49 10.30
CA VAL A 37 -4.76 -21.09 9.91
C VAL A 37 -3.86 -20.72 8.74
N ASP A 38 -4.32 -19.80 7.87
CA ASP A 38 -3.45 -19.20 6.86
C ASP A 38 -2.45 -18.25 7.53
N VAL A 39 -1.16 -18.46 7.30
CA VAL A 39 -0.08 -17.68 7.90
C VAL A 39 0.96 -17.27 6.86
N GLY A 40 1.75 -16.24 7.17
CA GLY A 40 2.95 -15.94 6.41
C GLY A 40 3.95 -15.10 7.17
N VAL A 41 5.20 -15.17 6.72
CA VAL A 41 6.29 -14.33 7.22
C VAL A 41 6.33 -13.06 6.39
N ILE A 42 6.36 -11.91 7.06
CA ILE A 42 6.42 -10.60 6.40
C ILE A 42 7.62 -10.55 5.44
N ASN A 43 7.36 -10.14 4.21
CA ASN A 43 8.31 -10.13 3.09
C ASN A 43 8.97 -11.49 2.83
N GLY A 44 8.24 -12.58 3.10
CA GLY A 44 8.72 -13.94 3.00
C GLY A 44 7.63 -14.94 2.61
N PRO A 45 7.85 -16.24 2.84
CA PRO A 45 6.92 -17.28 2.42
C PRO A 45 5.62 -17.26 3.24
N ALA A 46 4.59 -17.85 2.65
CA ALA A 46 3.29 -18.07 3.25
C ALA A 46 2.91 -19.54 3.24
N GLY A 47 1.85 -19.90 3.95
CA GLY A 47 1.30 -21.24 3.96
C GLY A 47 0.30 -21.43 5.09
N LYS A 48 0.38 -22.55 5.79
CA LYS A 48 -0.52 -22.90 6.89
C LYS A 48 0.27 -23.04 8.20
N ALA A 49 -0.39 -22.78 9.31
CA ALA A 49 0.09 -23.24 10.61
C ALA A 49 -1.00 -24.00 11.35
N THR A 50 -0.63 -25.14 11.92
CA THR A 50 -1.52 -25.98 12.73
C THR A 50 -1.31 -25.66 14.20
N ILE A 51 -2.41 -25.52 14.95
CA ILE A 51 -2.35 -25.32 16.41
C ILE A 51 -1.99 -26.67 17.05
N VAL A 52 -0.79 -26.78 17.61
CA VAL A 52 -0.34 -28.03 18.28
C VAL A 52 -0.58 -28.02 19.78
N GLU A 53 -0.58 -26.85 20.41
CA GLU A 53 -0.83 -26.69 21.84
C GLU A 53 -1.47 -25.34 22.12
N ILE A 54 -2.37 -25.31 23.12
CA ILE A 54 -2.93 -24.08 23.68
C ILE A 54 -2.63 -24.10 25.19
N GLY A 55 -1.61 -23.37 25.60
CA GLY A 55 -1.15 -23.31 26.99
C GLY A 55 -1.35 -21.94 27.64
N GLU A 56 -0.79 -21.77 28.83
CA GLU A 56 -0.75 -20.48 29.54
C GLU A 56 0.16 -19.47 28.83
N SER A 57 1.28 -19.93 28.26
CA SER A 57 2.25 -19.11 27.54
C SER A 57 1.74 -18.62 26.17
N GLY A 58 0.80 -19.33 25.56
CA GLY A 58 0.26 -18.98 24.24
C GLY A 58 -0.14 -20.19 23.40
N LEU A 59 -0.30 -19.94 22.10
CA LEU A 59 -0.52 -20.97 21.08
C LEU A 59 0.84 -21.42 20.54
N VAL A 60 1.11 -22.71 20.58
CA VAL A 60 2.24 -23.29 19.84
C VAL A 60 1.71 -23.65 18.45
N LEU A 61 2.42 -23.18 17.43
CA LEU A 61 2.05 -23.34 16.03
C LEU A 61 3.14 -24.14 15.31
N ASP A 62 2.72 -25.14 14.53
CA ASP A 62 3.59 -25.85 13.59
C ASP A 62 3.38 -25.29 12.18
N TYR A 63 4.45 -24.83 11.54
CA TYR A 63 4.40 -23.99 10.35
C TYR A 63 4.80 -24.76 9.08
N ASP A 64 3.91 -24.80 8.09
CA ASP A 64 4.17 -25.26 6.74
C ASP A 64 4.16 -24.07 5.77
N LEU A 65 5.34 -23.47 5.53
CA LEU A 65 5.54 -22.25 4.75
C LEU A 65 6.09 -22.54 3.34
N THR A 66 5.32 -23.26 2.53
CA THR A 66 5.74 -23.73 1.19
C THR A 66 5.34 -22.80 0.04
N ARG A 67 4.44 -21.83 0.27
CA ARG A 67 3.93 -20.93 -0.78
C ARG A 67 4.78 -19.66 -0.88
N GLN A 68 5.29 -19.37 -2.06
CA GLN A 68 5.85 -18.05 -2.38
C GLN A 68 4.74 -17.11 -2.85
N PRO A 69 4.51 -15.97 -2.18
CA PRO A 69 3.49 -15.01 -2.58
C PRO A 69 3.87 -14.29 -3.88
N SER A 70 2.86 -13.84 -4.62
CA SER A 70 3.09 -12.99 -5.79
C SER A 70 3.83 -11.70 -5.38
N PRO A 71 4.80 -11.22 -6.16
CA PRO A 71 5.47 -9.96 -5.88
C PRO A 71 4.49 -8.79 -5.99
N LEU A 72 4.83 -7.67 -5.36
CA LEU A 72 4.13 -6.40 -5.55
C LEU A 72 4.27 -5.95 -7.01
N TYR A 73 3.25 -5.29 -7.53
CA TYR A 73 3.28 -4.69 -8.85
C TYR A 73 4.27 -3.53 -8.88
N PRO A 74 5.07 -3.39 -9.94
CA PRO A 74 6.11 -2.37 -10.11
C PRO A 74 5.52 -0.96 -10.34
N VAL A 75 4.65 -0.52 -9.44
CA VAL A 75 4.00 0.79 -9.46
C VAL A 75 4.40 1.55 -8.20
N SER A 76 4.89 2.77 -8.40
CA SER A 76 5.13 3.73 -7.33
C SER A 76 4.03 4.79 -7.35
N MET A 77 3.39 5.05 -6.22
CA MET A 77 2.33 6.04 -6.10
C MET A 77 2.88 7.30 -5.44
N ILE A 78 2.77 8.45 -6.10
CA ILE A 78 2.96 9.75 -5.45
C ILE A 78 1.58 10.28 -5.06
N ILE A 79 1.37 10.55 -3.78
CA ILE A 79 0.06 10.91 -3.23
C ILE A 79 0.22 12.23 -2.49
N GLY A 80 -0.39 13.30 -3.02
CA GLY A 80 -0.50 14.57 -2.33
C GLY A 80 -1.20 14.36 -1.00
N LEU A 81 -0.49 14.65 0.10
CA LEU A 81 -0.81 14.23 1.46
C LEU A 81 -2.23 14.66 1.85
N PRO A 82 -3.19 13.72 1.91
CA PRO A 82 -4.54 14.04 2.31
C PRO A 82 -4.65 14.02 3.84
N ARG A 83 -5.84 14.38 4.34
CA ARG A 83 -6.12 14.29 5.78
C ARG A 83 -5.94 12.87 6.33
N PRO A 84 -5.57 12.69 7.61
CA PRO A 84 -5.23 11.38 8.17
C PRO A 84 -6.29 10.27 7.95
N PRO A 85 -7.61 10.51 8.10
CA PRO A 85 -8.61 9.46 7.81
C PRO A 85 -8.60 8.98 6.36
N SER A 86 -8.26 9.85 5.41
CA SER A 86 -8.14 9.54 3.99
C SER A 86 -6.86 8.76 3.71
N SER A 87 -5.73 9.20 4.27
CA SER A 87 -4.45 8.49 4.19
C SER A 87 -4.55 7.06 4.73
N ARG A 88 -5.26 6.84 5.84
CA ARG A 88 -5.47 5.49 6.39
C ARG A 88 -6.16 4.53 5.42
N ARG A 89 -7.19 5.02 4.71
CA ARG A 89 -7.88 4.22 3.68
C ARG A 89 -6.96 3.91 2.52
N ILE A 90 -6.27 4.93 1.99
CA ILE A 90 -5.32 4.77 0.87
C ILE A 90 -4.24 3.74 1.21
N LEU A 91 -3.64 3.81 2.41
CA LEU A 91 -2.61 2.87 2.85
C LEU A 91 -3.10 1.42 2.80
N GLY A 92 -4.27 1.14 3.40
CA GLY A 92 -4.85 -0.20 3.39
C GLY A 92 -5.22 -0.66 1.99
N ASP A 93 -5.95 0.16 1.24
CA ASP A 93 -6.49 -0.19 -0.07
C ASP A 93 -5.38 -0.41 -1.10
N LEU A 94 -4.38 0.47 -1.18
CA LEU A 94 -3.28 0.33 -2.14
C LEU A 94 -2.33 -0.82 -1.79
N THR A 95 -2.14 -1.10 -0.49
CA THR A 95 -1.42 -2.30 -0.04
C THR A 95 -2.14 -3.56 -0.51
N SER A 96 -3.46 -3.63 -0.31
CA SER A 96 -4.26 -4.77 -0.77
C SER A 96 -4.23 -4.94 -2.30
N MET A 97 -4.09 -3.84 -3.04
CA MET A 97 -3.91 -3.86 -4.49
C MET A 97 -2.48 -4.20 -4.94
N GLY A 98 -1.53 -4.36 -4.01
CA GLY A 98 -0.18 -4.81 -4.30
C GLY A 98 0.73 -3.73 -4.89
N VAL A 99 0.54 -2.45 -4.56
CA VAL A 99 1.47 -1.38 -4.98
C VAL A 99 2.88 -1.63 -4.41
N GLN A 100 3.95 -1.31 -5.14
CA GLN A 100 5.31 -1.49 -4.63
C GLN A 100 5.75 -0.36 -3.70
N GLN A 101 5.45 0.90 -4.04
CA GLN A 101 5.87 2.07 -3.25
C GLN A 101 4.75 3.10 -3.12
N MET A 102 4.70 3.78 -1.97
CA MET A 102 3.82 4.92 -1.73
C MET A 102 4.62 6.10 -1.15
N HIS A 103 4.64 7.19 -1.89
CA HIS A 103 5.26 8.46 -1.51
C HIS A 103 4.17 9.47 -1.16
N PHE A 104 4.01 9.79 0.11
CA PHE A 104 3.10 10.83 0.56
C PHE A 104 3.83 12.18 0.58
N VAL A 105 3.35 13.15 -0.19
CA VAL A 105 4.03 14.44 -0.41
C VAL A 105 3.20 15.59 0.11
N ALA A 106 3.80 16.47 0.94
CA ALA A 106 3.16 17.75 1.21
C ALA A 106 3.07 18.59 -0.07
N THR A 107 1.88 19.11 -0.35
CA THR A 107 1.60 19.93 -1.53
C THR A 107 1.32 21.38 -1.16
N ASP A 108 1.47 22.28 -2.11
CA ASP A 108 1.18 23.72 -1.98
C ASP A 108 -0.26 23.98 -1.50
N LYS A 109 -1.18 23.17 -2.02
CA LYS A 109 -2.60 23.25 -1.69
C LYS A 109 -2.99 22.28 -0.56
N GLY A 110 -2.06 21.57 0.04
CA GLY A 110 -2.28 20.66 1.17
C GLY A 110 -2.18 21.35 2.53
N GLU A 111 -2.61 20.64 3.58
CA GLU A 111 -2.42 21.06 4.97
C GLU A 111 -1.15 20.41 5.53
N LYS A 112 -0.10 21.22 5.73
CA LYS A 112 1.23 20.74 6.12
C LYS A 112 1.28 20.12 7.51
N SER A 113 0.37 20.50 8.42
CA SER A 113 0.31 19.91 9.76
C SER A 113 0.02 18.40 9.74
N TYR A 114 -0.57 17.88 8.67
CA TYR A 114 -0.83 16.44 8.53
C TYR A 114 0.44 15.60 8.53
N LEU A 115 1.59 16.15 8.11
CA LEU A 115 2.89 15.47 8.19
C LEU A 115 3.25 15.05 9.62
N ARG A 116 2.78 15.81 10.62
CA ARG A 116 3.05 15.57 12.04
C ARG A 116 1.93 14.80 12.75
N SER A 117 0.95 14.29 11.99
CA SER A 117 -0.12 13.50 12.58
C SER A 117 0.43 12.20 13.16
N ARG A 118 -0.27 11.67 14.17
CA ARG A 118 0.03 10.36 14.79
C ARG A 118 0.24 9.25 13.76
N LEU A 119 -0.47 9.31 12.63
CA LEU A 119 -0.36 8.35 11.54
C LEU A 119 1.10 8.16 11.08
N TRP A 120 1.83 9.26 10.96
CA TRP A 120 3.22 9.27 10.47
C TRP A 120 4.22 9.33 11.62
N ALA A 121 3.98 10.18 12.62
CA ALA A 121 4.92 10.43 13.72
C ALA A 121 5.11 9.22 14.65
N GLU A 122 4.07 8.38 14.83
CA GLU A 122 4.13 7.20 15.69
C GLU A 122 4.17 5.88 14.88
N GLY A 123 4.30 5.94 13.55
CA GLY A 123 4.36 4.74 12.71
C GLY A 123 3.04 3.95 12.63
N GLU A 124 1.88 4.55 12.92
CA GLU A 124 0.57 3.86 12.85
C GLU A 124 0.30 3.26 11.46
N PHE A 125 0.88 3.85 10.41
CA PHE A 125 0.73 3.37 9.03
C PHE A 125 1.20 1.92 8.87
N GLU A 126 2.22 1.46 9.59
CA GLU A 126 2.74 0.08 9.47
C GLU A 126 1.68 -0.96 9.80
N ARG A 127 0.82 -0.68 10.78
CA ARG A 127 -0.31 -1.55 11.13
C ARG A 127 -1.29 -1.65 9.96
N LEU A 128 -1.55 -0.55 9.26
CA LEU A 128 -2.46 -0.50 8.11
C LEU A 128 -1.91 -1.25 6.91
N LEU A 129 -0.59 -1.21 6.69
CA LEU A 129 0.07 -2.02 5.67
C LEU A 129 -0.08 -3.51 5.99
N ARG A 130 0.15 -3.91 7.24
CA ARG A 130 -0.05 -5.30 7.66
C ARG A 130 -1.50 -5.73 7.45
N GLU A 131 -2.47 -4.94 7.89
CA GLU A 131 -3.90 -5.23 7.72
C GLU A 131 -4.29 -5.37 6.24
N GLY A 132 -3.81 -4.49 5.36
CA GLY A 132 -4.06 -4.58 3.92
C GLY A 132 -3.46 -5.85 3.31
N ALA A 133 -2.20 -6.15 3.61
CA ALA A 133 -1.53 -7.35 3.10
C ALA A 133 -2.22 -8.63 3.58
N GLN A 134 -2.66 -8.66 4.84
CA GLN A 134 -3.43 -9.76 5.42
C GLN A 134 -4.76 -10.00 4.70
N GLN A 135 -5.47 -8.94 4.33
CA GLN A 135 -6.73 -9.02 3.57
C GLN A 135 -6.50 -9.51 2.14
N ALA A 136 -5.36 -9.17 1.54
CA ALA A 136 -4.98 -9.59 0.20
C ALA A 136 -4.27 -10.95 0.13
N PHE A 137 -4.09 -11.66 1.26
CA PHE A 137 -3.31 -12.90 1.34
C PHE A 137 -1.86 -12.77 0.84
N SER A 138 -1.31 -11.55 0.93
CA SER A 138 0.08 -11.22 0.61
C SER A 138 0.91 -11.13 1.89
N THR A 139 2.20 -11.42 1.78
CA THR A 139 3.18 -11.17 2.83
C THR A 139 4.05 -9.96 2.56
N TYR A 140 4.07 -9.46 1.32
CA TYR A 140 4.88 -8.33 0.94
C TYR A 140 4.20 -7.02 1.33
N LEU A 141 4.93 -6.16 2.03
CA LEU A 141 4.48 -4.82 2.40
C LEU A 141 5.09 -3.79 1.43
N PRO A 142 4.30 -2.81 0.95
CA PRO A 142 4.82 -1.71 0.17
C PRO A 142 5.82 -0.86 0.97
N ASP A 143 6.81 -0.28 0.28
CA ASP A 143 7.66 0.76 0.87
C ASP A 143 6.87 2.08 0.97
N VAL A 144 6.90 2.73 2.14
CA VAL A 144 6.14 3.96 2.40
C VAL A 144 7.07 5.05 2.89
N ARG A 145 7.02 6.20 2.20
CA ARG A 145 7.83 7.37 2.53
C ARG A 145 6.97 8.63 2.57
N VAL A 146 7.36 9.57 3.41
CA VAL A 146 6.70 10.86 3.56
C VAL A 146 7.71 11.96 3.26
N HIS A 147 7.33 12.89 2.39
CA HIS A 147 8.21 13.88 1.79
C HIS A 147 7.74 15.30 2.06
N ALA A 148 8.70 16.21 2.15
CA ALA A 148 8.43 17.64 2.38
C ALA A 148 7.83 18.35 1.16
N GLY A 149 8.01 17.76 -0.03
CA GLY A 149 7.50 18.28 -1.31
C GLY A 149 7.85 17.35 -2.48
N LEU A 150 7.40 17.71 -3.69
CA LEU A 150 7.63 16.91 -4.90
C LEU A 150 9.11 16.77 -5.26
N GLU A 151 9.89 17.85 -5.13
CA GLU A 151 11.32 17.83 -5.45
C GLU A 151 12.08 16.80 -4.61
N ASP A 152 11.86 16.81 -3.28
CA ASP A 152 12.37 15.80 -2.35
C ASP A 152 11.92 14.38 -2.74
N CYS A 153 10.65 14.21 -3.11
CA CYS A 153 10.13 12.92 -3.57
C CYS A 153 10.82 12.41 -4.84
N PHE A 154 11.18 13.27 -5.79
CA PHE A 154 11.73 12.87 -7.08
C PHE A 154 13.10 12.19 -6.96
N GLU A 155 13.88 12.52 -5.93
CA GLU A 155 15.18 11.90 -5.64
C GLU A 155 15.07 10.42 -5.24
N HIS A 156 13.86 9.97 -4.86
CA HIS A 156 13.60 8.61 -4.38
C HIS A 156 12.86 7.74 -5.39
N LEU A 157 12.54 8.27 -6.58
CA LEU A 157 11.83 7.50 -7.60
C LEU A 157 12.74 6.48 -8.28
N VAL A 158 12.20 5.28 -8.47
CA VAL A 158 12.86 4.22 -9.25
C VAL A 158 12.91 4.64 -10.73
N ALA A 159 14.02 4.32 -11.41
CA ALA A 159 14.18 4.52 -12.84
C ALA A 159 14.85 3.28 -13.49
N PRO A 160 14.53 2.93 -14.74
CA PRO A 160 13.56 3.58 -15.63
C PRO A 160 12.10 3.32 -15.22
N THR A 161 11.21 4.28 -15.47
CA THR A 161 9.76 4.19 -15.14
C THR A 161 8.97 5.13 -16.04
N ASP A 162 7.78 4.72 -16.46
CA ASP A 162 6.80 5.64 -17.05
C ASP A 162 6.25 6.58 -15.97
N ARG A 163 5.97 7.84 -16.31
CA ARG A 163 5.55 8.86 -15.33
C ARG A 163 4.23 9.48 -15.73
N VAL A 164 3.19 9.24 -14.95
CA VAL A 164 1.83 9.74 -15.20
C VAL A 164 1.34 10.52 -13.99
N ALA A 165 0.80 11.72 -14.21
CA ALA A 165 0.21 12.52 -13.15
C ALA A 165 -1.26 12.81 -13.45
N LEU A 166 -2.13 12.49 -12.50
CA LEU A 166 -3.56 12.76 -12.63
C LEU A 166 -3.85 14.23 -12.40
N ASP A 167 -4.50 14.86 -13.38
CA ASP A 167 -4.92 16.25 -13.27
C ASP A 167 -6.25 16.49 -14.01
N ASN A 168 -7.14 17.29 -13.40
CA ASN A 168 -8.47 17.57 -13.94
C ASN A 168 -8.52 18.88 -14.75
N TYR A 169 -7.46 19.67 -14.75
CA TYR A 169 -7.48 21.06 -15.25
C TYR A 169 -6.65 21.23 -16.53
N GLU A 170 -5.47 20.62 -16.57
CA GLU A 170 -4.46 20.83 -17.62
C GLU A 170 -4.06 19.52 -18.32
N ALA A 171 -4.77 18.41 -18.04
CA ALA A 171 -4.54 17.15 -18.72
C ALA A 171 -5.05 17.19 -20.18
N ALA A 172 -4.13 16.94 -21.12
CA ALA A 172 -4.45 16.86 -22.55
C ALA A 172 -4.93 15.46 -22.98
N LEU A 173 -4.57 14.42 -22.22
CA LEU A 173 -4.87 13.02 -22.52
C LEU A 173 -5.66 12.37 -21.39
N ARG A 174 -6.32 11.26 -21.70
CA ARG A 174 -7.04 10.45 -20.73
C ARG A 174 -6.16 9.30 -20.25
N LEU A 175 -6.28 8.92 -18.97
CA LEU A 175 -5.50 7.81 -18.42
C LEU A 175 -5.73 6.49 -19.20
N GLN A 176 -6.92 6.28 -19.78
CA GLN A 176 -7.18 5.11 -20.63
C GLN A 176 -6.33 5.08 -21.91
N GLN A 177 -5.77 6.21 -22.33
CA GLN A 177 -4.85 6.32 -23.47
C GLN A 177 -3.39 6.12 -23.07
N PHE A 178 -3.09 5.95 -21.77
CA PHE A 178 -1.76 5.56 -21.33
C PHE A 178 -1.35 4.25 -22.00
N ASP A 179 -0.16 4.25 -22.59
CA ASP A 179 0.46 3.11 -23.23
C ASP A 179 1.86 2.95 -22.63
N PRO A 180 2.07 1.97 -21.74
CA PRO A 180 3.33 1.83 -21.03
C PRO A 180 4.45 1.45 -21.99
N THR A 181 5.62 2.06 -21.78
CA THR A 181 6.85 1.77 -22.52
C THR A 181 7.86 1.00 -21.66
N THR A 182 7.59 0.90 -20.37
CA THR A 182 8.39 0.15 -19.40
C THR A 182 7.50 -0.72 -18.52
N ASP A 183 8.10 -1.69 -17.82
CA ASP A 183 7.37 -2.50 -16.85
C ASP A 183 7.04 -1.74 -15.56
N HIS A 184 7.59 -0.54 -15.36
CA HIS A 184 7.41 0.26 -14.15
C HIS A 184 6.57 1.51 -14.43
N CYS A 185 5.73 1.91 -13.47
CA CYS A 185 4.98 3.16 -13.60
C CYS A 185 4.97 3.93 -12.29
N THR A 186 5.28 5.22 -12.36
CA THR A 186 5.04 6.17 -11.28
C THR A 186 3.76 6.94 -11.56
N LEU A 187 2.73 6.70 -10.74
CA LEU A 187 1.44 7.38 -10.83
C LEU A 187 1.31 8.43 -9.72
N ALA A 188 1.19 9.70 -10.11
CA ALA A 188 1.02 10.81 -9.18
C ALA A 188 -0.45 11.26 -9.09
N VAL A 189 -0.95 11.44 -7.87
CA VAL A 189 -2.30 11.92 -7.56
C VAL A 189 -2.20 13.07 -6.57
N GLY A 190 -2.78 14.23 -6.90
CA GLY A 190 -2.73 15.42 -6.05
C GLY A 190 -3.54 15.27 -4.76
N SER A 191 -3.35 16.21 -3.83
CA SER A 191 -4.17 16.30 -2.61
C SER A 191 -5.61 16.71 -2.95
N GLU A 192 -6.46 16.92 -1.95
CA GLU A 192 -7.90 17.16 -2.15
C GLU A 192 -8.21 18.36 -3.08
N ARG A 193 -7.28 19.32 -3.21
CA ARG A 193 -7.38 20.49 -4.07
C ARG A 193 -6.57 20.39 -5.38
N GLY A 194 -6.04 19.21 -5.67
CA GLY A 194 -5.19 18.92 -6.81
C GLY A 194 -3.83 19.63 -6.74
N TRP A 195 -3.15 19.69 -7.89
CA TRP A 195 -1.85 20.33 -8.03
C TRP A 195 -1.95 21.86 -8.17
N SER A 196 -0.95 22.59 -7.67
CA SER A 196 -0.74 24.02 -7.99
C SER A 196 -0.23 24.20 -9.42
N ALA A 197 -0.07 25.45 -9.87
CA ALA A 197 0.60 25.72 -11.15
C ALA A 197 2.08 25.28 -11.08
N ARG A 198 2.79 25.70 -10.02
CA ARG A 198 4.18 25.33 -9.76
C ARG A 198 4.39 23.81 -9.74
N GLU A 199 3.51 23.08 -9.07
CA GLU A 199 3.62 21.61 -8.97
C GLU A 199 3.39 20.92 -10.32
N ARG A 200 2.52 21.45 -11.17
CA ARG A 200 2.37 20.92 -12.54
C ARG A 200 3.62 21.15 -13.37
N ASP A 201 4.25 22.30 -13.22
CA ASP A 201 5.50 22.60 -13.92
C ASP A 201 6.62 21.67 -13.44
N LEU A 202 6.77 21.47 -12.13
CA LEU A 202 7.70 20.48 -11.55
C LEU A 202 7.43 19.05 -12.06
N LEU A 203 6.17 18.63 -12.14
CA LEU A 203 5.80 17.33 -12.68
C LEU A 203 6.23 17.20 -14.15
N ARG A 204 5.96 18.21 -14.99
CA ARG A 204 6.37 18.22 -16.41
C ARG A 204 7.89 18.18 -16.56
N GLU A 205 8.61 18.98 -15.78
CA GLU A 205 10.07 19.02 -15.75
C GLU A 205 10.67 17.66 -15.35
N ALA A 206 10.01 16.95 -14.42
CA ALA A 206 10.35 15.59 -14.02
C ALA A 206 9.85 14.51 -15.00
N GLY A 207 9.33 14.89 -16.16
CA GLY A 207 8.90 13.98 -17.23
C GLY A 207 7.52 13.35 -17.05
N PHE A 208 6.70 13.85 -16.11
CA PHE A 208 5.33 13.36 -15.95
C PHE A 208 4.42 13.85 -17.06
N GLN A 209 3.64 12.94 -17.61
CA GLN A 209 2.55 13.25 -18.51
C GLN A 209 1.26 13.49 -17.72
N LEU A 210 0.67 14.68 -17.86
CA LEU A 210 -0.59 15.00 -17.21
C LEU A 210 -1.76 14.30 -17.93
N MET A 211 -2.51 13.49 -17.19
CA MET A 211 -3.64 12.70 -17.70
C MET A 211 -4.89 12.87 -16.85
N GLY A 212 -6.07 12.84 -17.49
CA GLY A 212 -7.36 13.00 -16.84
C GLY A 212 -8.10 11.67 -16.64
N MET A 213 -8.93 11.61 -15.59
CA MET A 213 -9.77 10.45 -15.25
C MET A 213 -11.27 10.75 -15.39
N GLY A 214 -11.67 11.27 -16.54
CA GLY A 214 -13.06 11.67 -16.80
C GLY A 214 -13.30 13.16 -16.53
N THR A 215 -14.57 13.56 -16.50
CA THR A 215 -14.98 14.96 -16.30
C THR A 215 -15.40 15.28 -14.86
N ARG A 216 -15.59 14.25 -14.03
CA ARG A 216 -15.98 14.41 -12.63
C ARG A 216 -14.74 14.48 -11.76
N VAL A 217 -14.74 15.43 -10.82
CA VAL A 217 -13.72 15.50 -9.78
C VAL A 217 -13.87 14.29 -8.86
N LEU A 218 -12.85 13.44 -8.84
CA LEU A 218 -12.77 12.30 -7.93
C LEU A 218 -12.18 12.74 -6.59
N LYS A 219 -12.61 12.08 -5.50
CA LYS A 219 -11.89 12.17 -4.22
C LYS A 219 -10.50 11.58 -4.38
N THR A 220 -9.51 12.08 -3.64
CA THR A 220 -8.12 11.63 -3.72
C THR A 220 -8.01 10.11 -3.53
N GLU A 221 -8.71 9.51 -2.57
CA GLU A 221 -8.71 8.06 -2.36
C GLU A 221 -9.26 7.30 -3.58
N THR A 222 -10.36 7.80 -4.16
CA THR A 222 -10.97 7.21 -5.35
C THR A 222 -10.05 7.33 -6.56
N ALA A 223 -9.37 8.47 -6.73
CA ALA A 223 -8.40 8.67 -7.81
C ALA A 223 -7.19 7.74 -7.68
N CYS A 224 -6.70 7.51 -6.45
CA CYS A 224 -5.61 6.55 -6.20
C CYS A 224 -6.01 5.13 -6.61
N ILE A 225 -7.13 4.64 -6.10
CA ILE A 225 -7.60 3.26 -6.33
C ILE A 225 -7.95 3.05 -7.81
N ALA A 226 -8.75 3.95 -8.38
CA ALA A 226 -9.17 3.83 -9.78
C ALA A 226 -8.00 4.03 -10.74
N GLY A 227 -7.09 4.97 -10.44
CA GLY A 227 -5.91 5.23 -11.24
C GLY A 227 -4.98 4.02 -11.26
N LEU A 228 -4.69 3.45 -10.09
CA LEU A 228 -3.89 2.23 -9.98
C LEU A 228 -4.54 1.08 -10.76
N ALA A 229 -5.85 0.85 -10.61
CA ALA A 229 -6.54 -0.22 -11.34
C ALA A 229 -6.40 -0.09 -12.86
N VAL A 230 -6.50 1.13 -13.41
CA VAL A 230 -6.31 1.37 -14.85
C VAL A 230 -4.86 1.13 -15.26
N VAL A 231 -3.88 1.61 -14.48
CA VAL A 231 -2.45 1.40 -14.76
C VAL A 231 -2.09 -0.08 -14.72
N LEU A 232 -2.54 -0.83 -13.72
CA LEU A 232 -2.31 -2.27 -13.64
C LEU A 232 -2.89 -3.02 -14.85
N GLY A 233 -4.10 -2.66 -15.29
CA GLY A 233 -4.69 -3.22 -16.50
C GLY A 233 -3.92 -2.90 -17.80
N LYS A 234 -3.06 -1.88 -17.79
CA LYS A 234 -2.17 -1.54 -18.91
C LYS A 234 -0.84 -2.27 -18.84
N LEU A 235 -0.26 -2.40 -17.64
CA LEU A 235 1.02 -3.09 -17.41
C LEU A 235 0.88 -4.62 -17.54
N GLN A 236 -0.25 -5.18 -17.14
CA GLN A 236 -0.49 -6.63 -17.14
C GLN A 236 -1.17 -7.13 -18.42
N ARG A 237 -0.90 -6.50 -19.57
CA ARG A 237 -1.43 -7.00 -20.84
C ARG A 237 -0.91 -8.42 -21.09
N PRO A 238 -1.76 -9.36 -21.54
CA PRO A 238 -1.38 -10.74 -21.81
C PRO A 238 -0.33 -10.86 -22.91
#